data_AF-A0A831LMY4-F1
#
_entry.id   AF-A0A831LMY4-F1
#
_cell.length_a   1.000
_cell.length_b   1.000
_cell.length_c   1.000
_cell.angle_alpha   90.00
_cell.angle_beta   90.00
_cell.angle_gamma   90.00
#
_symmetry.space_group_name_H-M   'P 1'
#
loop_
_entity.id
_entity.type
_entity.pdbx_description
1 polymer ?
#
loop_
_entity_poly.entity_id
_entity_poly.type
_entity_poly.pdbx_seq_one_letter_code
_entity_poly.pdbx_strand_id
1 'polypeptide(L)'
;AQQELARLRDEIRVQRKVLAVLMARDSRTIRLATQAPEAPQMRAYWSQPEGLILTGSGIALPPPGRTLQLWVVPKQGNPISAGIFRPLADGRVLLITESDAPIANAAALAISEEPEGGSPQPTTKPAWVGALGD
;
A
#
# COMPACT_ATOMS: atom_id res chain seq x y z
N ALA A 1 -6.30 6.57 -32.05
CA ALA A 1 -7.55 7.14 -31.49
C ALA A 1 -8.15 6.27 -30.39
N GLN A 2 -8.53 5.00 -30.66
CA GLN A 2 -9.17 4.13 -29.63
C GLN A 2 -8.26 3.79 -28.45
N GLN A 3 -6.97 3.51 -28.69
CA GLN A 3 -5.99 3.25 -27.61
C GLN A 3 -5.78 4.48 -26.72
N GLU A 4 -5.68 5.67 -27.31
CA GLU A 4 -5.53 6.92 -26.57
C GLU A 4 -6.75 7.20 -25.69
N LEU A 5 -7.96 7.00 -26.24
CA LEU A 5 -9.19 7.17 -25.47
C LEU A 5 -9.29 6.17 -24.30
N ALA A 6 -8.85 4.92 -24.50
CA ALA A 6 -8.82 3.93 -23.43
C ALA A 6 -7.86 4.36 -22.31
N ARG A 7 -6.64 4.81 -22.66
CA ARG A 7 -5.65 5.32 -21.72
C ARG A 7 -6.19 6.50 -20.90
N LEU A 8 -6.78 7.50 -21.56
CA LEU A 8 -7.34 8.67 -20.86
C LEU A 8 -8.48 8.30 -19.92
N ARG A 9 -9.33 7.33 -20.31
CA ARG A 9 -10.39 6.81 -19.44
C ARG A 9 -9.82 6.13 -18.20
N ASP A 10 -8.76 5.35 -18.36
CA ASP A 10 -8.07 4.71 -17.24
C ASP A 10 -7.41 5.73 -16.31
N GLU A 11 -6.74 6.75 -16.86
CA GLU A 11 -6.16 7.84 -16.06
C GLU A 11 -7.24 8.57 -15.24
N ILE A 12 -8.39 8.91 -15.86
CA ILE A 12 -9.53 9.52 -15.16
C ILE A 12 -10.08 8.59 -14.08
N ARG A 13 -10.21 7.29 -14.36
CA ARG A 13 -10.70 6.29 -13.39
C ARG A 13 -9.79 6.23 -12.17
N VAL A 14 -8.48 6.19 -12.38
CA VAL A 14 -7.47 6.19 -11.31
C VAL A 14 -7.54 7.48 -10.50
N GLN A 15 -7.58 8.65 -11.14
CA GLN A 15 -7.67 9.94 -10.43
C GLN A 15 -8.95 10.03 -9.57
N ARG A 16 -10.10 9.59 -10.10
CA ARG A 16 -11.36 9.55 -9.35
C ARG A 16 -11.28 8.61 -8.15
N LYS A 17 -10.67 7.43 -8.29
CA LYS A 17 -10.44 6.49 -7.19
C LYS A 17 -9.57 7.10 -6.10
N VAL A 18 -8.51 7.81 -6.49
CA VAL A 18 -7.64 8.52 -5.54
C VAL A 18 -8.43 9.54 -4.72
N LEU A 19 -9.21 10.38 -5.40
CA LEU A 19 -10.06 11.37 -4.74
C LEU A 19 -11.13 10.71 -3.86
N ALA A 20 -11.75 9.61 -4.31
CA ALA A 20 -12.77 8.91 -3.54
C ALA A 20 -12.22 8.41 -2.20
N VAL A 21 -11.07 7.74 -2.19
CA VAL A 21 -10.43 7.28 -0.94
C VAL A 21 -10.03 8.45 -0.04
N LEU A 22 -9.45 9.52 -0.61
CA LEU A 22 -8.99 10.66 0.20
C LEU A 22 -10.13 11.48 0.80
N MET A 23 -11.27 11.55 0.12
CA MET A 23 -12.44 12.34 0.55
C MET A 23 -13.48 11.51 1.30
N ALA A 24 -13.34 10.18 1.34
CA ALA A 24 -14.28 9.30 2.02
C ALA A 24 -14.36 9.64 3.52
N ARG A 25 -15.57 9.66 4.07
CA ARG A 25 -15.81 9.98 5.49
C ARG A 25 -15.17 8.98 6.44
N ASP A 26 -15.04 7.73 6.01
CA ASP A 26 -14.41 6.65 6.76
C ASP A 26 -12.91 6.51 6.44
N SER A 27 -12.34 7.40 5.64
CA SER A 27 -10.93 7.35 5.26
C SER A 27 -10.05 7.50 6.49
N ARG A 28 -9.26 6.46 6.77
CA ARG A 28 -8.27 6.45 7.83
C ARG A 28 -6.90 6.73 7.24
N THR A 29 -6.13 7.56 7.93
CA THR A 29 -4.71 7.77 7.63
C THR A 29 -3.87 6.91 8.58
N ILE A 30 -3.07 6.00 8.02
CA ILE A 30 -2.16 5.13 8.75
C ILE A 30 -0.73 5.54 8.43
N ARG A 31 0.07 5.81 9.46
CA ARG A 31 1.51 6.05 9.32
C ARG A 31 2.25 4.74 9.46
N LEU A 32 3.03 4.36 8.46
CA LEU A 32 3.88 3.18 8.48
C LEU A 32 5.33 3.62 8.66
N ALA A 33 5.93 3.24 9.78
CA ALA A 33 7.29 3.60 10.15
C ALA A 33 8.17 2.36 10.26
N THR A 34 9.48 2.54 10.11
CA THR A 34 10.45 1.48 10.41
C THR A 34 10.85 1.53 11.89
N GLN A 35 11.67 0.56 12.30
CA GLN A 35 12.31 0.56 13.62
C GLN A 35 13.41 1.63 13.76
N ALA A 36 13.94 2.15 12.65
CA ALA A 36 14.95 3.20 12.62
C ALA A 36 14.25 4.57 12.47
N PRO A 37 14.25 5.43 13.51
CA PRO A 37 13.47 6.68 13.52
C PRO A 37 13.76 7.64 12.36
N GLU A 38 15.00 7.66 11.89
CA GLU A 38 15.49 8.50 10.79
C GLU A 38 15.16 7.96 9.40
N ALA A 39 14.70 6.71 9.30
CA ALA A 39 14.36 6.10 8.03
C ALA A 39 13.08 6.71 7.42
N PRO A 40 12.96 6.72 6.08
CA PRO A 40 11.79 7.25 5.41
C PRO A 40 10.52 6.47 5.79
N GLN A 41 9.46 7.20 6.07
CA GLN A 41 8.15 6.65 6.45
C GLN A 41 7.22 6.64 5.24
N MET A 42 6.20 5.78 5.30
CA MET A 42 5.11 5.76 4.34
C MET A 42 3.78 6.11 5.02
N ARG A 43 2.80 6.48 4.21
CA ARG A 43 1.45 6.80 4.67
C ARG A 43 0.43 6.09 3.80
N ALA A 44 -0.48 5.37 4.44
CA ALA A 44 -1.63 4.79 3.79
C ALA A 44 -2.89 5.61 4.08
N TYR A 45 -3.75 5.74 3.09
CA TYR A 45 -5.12 6.23 3.19
C TYR A 45 -6.02 5.07 2.86
N TRP A 46 -6.96 4.74 3.73
CA TRP A 46 -7.77 3.54 3.60
C TRP A 46 -9.22 3.80 3.93
N SER A 47 -10.09 3.56 2.96
CA SER A 47 -11.54 3.52 3.11
C SER A 47 -12.02 2.14 2.65
N GLN A 48 -12.94 1.52 3.39
CA GLN A 48 -13.36 0.16 3.08
C GLN A 48 -14.10 0.04 1.74
N PRO A 49 -15.08 0.91 1.41
CA PRO A 49 -15.71 0.88 0.10
C PRO A 49 -14.80 1.42 -1.02
N GLU A 50 -13.90 2.35 -0.72
CA GLU A 50 -13.14 3.04 -1.76
C GLU A 50 -11.75 2.46 -2.03
N GLY A 51 -11.16 1.70 -1.11
CA GLY A 51 -9.86 1.06 -1.29
C GLY A 51 -8.72 1.73 -0.51
N LEU A 52 -7.48 1.38 -0.88
CA LEU A 52 -6.27 1.78 -0.17
C LEU A 52 -5.28 2.47 -1.10
N ILE A 53 -4.68 3.56 -0.61
CA ILE A 53 -3.61 4.30 -1.28
C ILE A 53 -2.40 4.35 -0.36
N LEU A 54 -1.26 3.86 -0.81
CA LEU A 54 0.02 3.98 -0.12
C LEU A 54 0.90 5.02 -0.84
N THR A 55 1.46 5.92 -0.05
CA THR A 55 2.38 6.97 -0.52
C THR A 55 3.65 7.00 0.31
N GLY A 56 4.76 7.40 -0.31
CA GLY A 56 6.04 7.52 0.37
C GLY A 56 7.06 8.29 -0.48
N SER A 57 8.12 8.75 0.15
CA SER A 57 9.23 9.47 -0.49
C SER A 57 10.56 9.07 0.12
N GLY A 58 11.63 9.06 -0.68
CA GLY A 58 12.97 8.68 -0.24
C GLY A 58 13.13 7.19 0.05
N ILE A 59 12.22 6.35 -0.46
CA ILE A 59 12.26 4.90 -0.24
C ILE A 59 13.29 4.28 -1.19
N ALA A 60 14.27 3.60 -0.64
CA ALA A 60 15.29 2.91 -1.43
C ALA A 60 14.67 1.79 -2.29
N LEU A 61 15.22 1.57 -3.48
CA LEU A 61 14.84 0.44 -4.33
C LEU A 61 15.27 -0.87 -3.67
N PRO A 62 14.40 -1.90 -3.62
CA PRO A 62 14.83 -3.22 -3.20
C PRO A 62 15.84 -3.81 -4.20
N PRO A 63 16.72 -4.73 -3.77
CA PRO A 63 17.69 -5.38 -4.65
C PRO A 63 17.07 -6.02 -5.90
N PRO A 64 17.87 -6.32 -6.95
CA PRO A 64 17.39 -7.09 -8.09
C PRO A 64 16.71 -8.40 -7.67
N GLY A 65 15.59 -8.74 -8.32
CA GLY A 65 14.79 -9.93 -8.00
C GLY A 65 13.94 -9.83 -6.72
N ARG A 66 13.84 -8.64 -6.11
CA ARG A 66 13.09 -8.38 -4.86
C ARG A 66 12.12 -7.23 -5.03
N THR A 67 10.94 -7.29 -4.42
CA THR A 67 9.90 -6.23 -4.45
C THR A 67 9.48 -5.84 -3.04
N LEU A 68 8.70 -4.78 -2.89
CA LEU A 68 7.97 -4.52 -1.65
C LEU A 68 6.54 -5.07 -1.79
N GLN A 69 6.01 -5.59 -0.69
CA GLN A 69 4.62 -6.05 -0.62
C GLN A 69 3.95 -5.46 0.62
N LEU A 70 2.77 -4.89 0.40
CA LEU A 70 1.90 -4.38 1.44
C LEU A 70 0.98 -5.50 1.92
N TRP A 71 0.80 -5.56 3.23
CA TRP A 71 -0.03 -6.54 3.91
C TRP A 71 -1.04 -5.86 4.81
N VAL A 72 -2.27 -6.37 4.80
CA VAL A 72 -3.24 -6.16 5.88
C VAL A 72 -3.01 -7.24 6.93
N VAL A 73 -2.63 -6.84 8.13
CA VAL A 73 -2.42 -7.75 9.26
C VAL A 73 -3.70 -7.78 10.10
N PRO A 74 -4.45 -8.90 10.12
CA PRO A 74 -5.67 -8.98 10.91
C PRO A 74 -5.36 -9.12 12.41
N LYS A 75 -6.35 -8.87 13.27
CA LYS A 75 -6.26 -9.14 14.71
C LYS A 75 -5.99 -10.63 15.00
N GLN A 76 -6.48 -11.52 14.13
CA GLN A 76 -6.31 -12.96 14.22
C GLN A 76 -6.15 -13.55 12.81
N GLY A 77 -5.29 -14.57 12.67
CA GLY A 77 -5.01 -15.22 11.40
C GLY A 77 -3.80 -14.63 10.68
N ASN A 78 -3.69 -14.97 9.39
CA ASN A 78 -2.51 -14.68 8.59
C ASN A 78 -2.62 -13.31 7.88
N PRO A 79 -1.49 -12.60 7.65
CA PRO A 79 -1.46 -11.42 6.80
C PRO A 79 -2.04 -11.68 5.41
N ILE A 80 -2.82 -10.71 4.92
CA ILE A 80 -3.47 -10.74 3.61
C ILE A 80 -2.71 -9.78 2.69
N SER A 81 -2.34 -10.25 1.49
CA SER A 81 -1.68 -9.41 0.50
C SER A 81 -2.60 -8.27 0.07
N ALA A 82 -2.15 -7.03 0.22
CA ALA A 82 -2.87 -5.83 -0.20
C ALA A 82 -2.30 -5.21 -1.48
N GLY A 83 -1.07 -5.57 -1.86
CA GLY A 83 -0.51 -5.16 -3.14
C GLY A 83 1.01 -5.29 -3.18
N ILE A 84 1.54 -5.45 -4.39
CA ILE A 84 2.97 -5.54 -4.66
C ILE A 84 3.38 -4.26 -5.38
N PHE A 85 4.49 -3.65 -4.97
CA PHE A 85 4.95 -2.41 -5.56
C PHE A 85 6.46 -2.27 -5.50
N ARG A 86 6.99 -1.39 -6.35
CA ARG A 86 8.37 -0.90 -6.29
C ARG A 86 8.33 0.63 -6.23
N PRO A 87 9.23 1.27 -5.46
CA PRO A 87 9.44 2.70 -5.58
C PRO A 87 9.84 3.08 -7.02
N LEU A 88 9.53 4.30 -7.42
CA LEU A 88 10.09 4.93 -8.60
C LEU A 88 11.60 5.17 -8.40
N ALA A 89 12.32 5.45 -9.48
CA ALA A 89 13.78 5.67 -9.44
C ALA A 89 14.19 6.84 -8.53
N ASP A 90 13.29 7.81 -8.31
CA ASP A 90 13.48 8.94 -7.39
C ASP A 90 13.02 8.65 -5.94
N GLY A 91 12.69 7.39 -5.64
CA GLY A 91 12.28 6.94 -4.31
C GLY A 91 10.83 7.28 -3.92
N ARG A 92 10.03 7.82 -4.85
CA ARG A 92 8.59 8.01 -4.62
C ARG A 92 7.83 6.68 -4.69
N VAL A 93 6.82 6.54 -3.85
CA VAL A 93 5.90 5.39 -3.85
C VAL A 93 4.49 5.90 -4.09
N LEU A 94 3.78 5.24 -5.01
CA LEU A 94 2.33 5.29 -5.16
C LEU A 94 1.83 3.88 -5.45
N LEU A 95 1.06 3.31 -4.54
CA LEU A 95 0.29 2.08 -4.77
C LEU A 95 -1.18 2.41 -4.54
N ILE A 96 -2.02 2.04 -5.49
CA ILE A 96 -3.47 2.17 -5.40
C ILE A 96 -4.02 0.76 -5.57
N THR A 97 -4.80 0.31 -4.60
CA THR A 97 -5.33 -1.05 -4.57
C THR A 97 -6.77 -1.04 -4.10
N GLU A 98 -7.53 -2.01 -4.59
CA GLU A 98 -8.82 -2.32 -3.98
C GLU A 98 -8.55 -3.06 -2.66
N SER A 99 -9.42 -2.86 -1.69
CA SER A 99 -9.28 -3.52 -0.40
C SER A 99 -10.52 -4.31 -0.10
N ASP A 100 -10.49 -5.59 -0.43
CA ASP A 100 -11.54 -6.53 -0.02
C ASP A 100 -11.44 -6.89 1.48
N ALA A 101 -10.28 -6.61 2.09
CA ALA A 101 -10.06 -6.85 3.51
C ALA A 101 -10.87 -5.86 4.37
N PRO A 102 -11.67 -6.32 5.35
CA PRO A 102 -12.40 -5.43 6.24
C PRO A 102 -11.48 -4.64 7.16
N ILE A 103 -11.60 -3.30 7.15
CA ILE A 103 -10.83 -2.40 8.04
C ILE A 103 -11.05 -2.78 9.51
N ALA A 104 -12.28 -3.13 9.88
CA ALA A 104 -12.63 -3.46 11.26
C ALA A 104 -11.85 -4.67 11.84
N ASN A 105 -11.40 -5.58 10.98
CA ASN A 105 -10.65 -6.77 11.40
C ASN A 105 -9.13 -6.57 11.32
N ALA A 106 -8.66 -5.45 10.78
CA ALA A 106 -7.25 -5.16 10.64
C ALA A 106 -6.66 -4.57 11.94
N ALA A 107 -5.55 -5.14 12.38
CA ALA A 107 -4.75 -4.63 13.51
C ALA A 107 -3.65 -3.67 13.03
N ALA A 108 -3.08 -3.92 11.85
CA ALA A 108 -2.01 -3.11 11.30
C ALA A 108 -1.93 -3.24 9.77
N LEU A 109 -1.21 -2.31 9.18
CA LEU A 109 -0.58 -2.49 7.88
C LEU A 109 0.91 -2.79 8.07
N ALA A 110 1.44 -3.67 7.24
CA ALA A 110 2.85 -4.04 7.27
C ALA A 110 3.41 -4.06 5.85
N ILE A 111 4.69 -3.72 5.69
CA ILE A 111 5.40 -3.84 4.42
C ILE A 111 6.68 -4.63 4.66
N SER A 112 6.88 -5.66 3.85
CA SER A 112 8.09 -6.48 3.83
C SER A 112 8.72 -6.48 2.44
N GLU A 113 9.98 -6.86 2.38
CA GLU A 113 10.66 -7.14 1.13
C GLU A 113 10.39 -8.60 0.76
N GLU A 114 9.97 -8.85 -0.48
CA GLU A 114 9.52 -10.16 -0.96
C GLU A 114 10.20 -10.51 -2.29
N PRO A 115 10.21 -11.79 -2.71
CA PRO A 115 10.68 -12.16 -4.04
C PRO A 115 9.91 -11.41 -5.13
N GLU A 116 10.50 -11.29 -6.32
CA GLU A 116 9.80 -10.77 -7.48
C GLU A 116 8.47 -11.51 -7.71
N GLY A 117 7.39 -10.75 -7.95
CA GLY A 117 6.02 -11.29 -8.00
C GLY A 117 5.33 -11.43 -6.63
N GLY A 118 6.01 -11.10 -5.53
CA GLY A 118 5.47 -11.13 -4.18
C GLY A 118 5.45 -12.54 -3.58
N SER A 119 4.65 -12.72 -2.53
CA SER A 119 4.50 -13.99 -1.83
C SER A 119 3.07 -14.21 -1.34
N PRO A 120 2.67 -15.48 -1.11
CA PRO A 120 1.39 -15.79 -0.47
C PRO A 120 1.32 -15.35 1.00
N GLN A 121 2.47 -15.29 1.68
CA GLN A 121 2.67 -14.87 3.07
C GLN A 121 4.02 -14.16 3.20
N PRO A 122 4.22 -13.27 4.19
CA PRO A 122 5.50 -12.58 4.36
C PRO A 122 6.67 -13.56 4.50
N THR A 123 7.72 -13.40 3.67
CA THR A 123 8.94 -14.21 3.76
C THR A 123 10.03 -13.54 4.57
N THR A 124 9.93 -12.24 4.80
CA THR A 124 10.85 -11.45 5.62
C THR A 124 10.14 -10.72 6.74
N LYS A 125 10.90 -10.31 7.77
CA LYS A 125 10.37 -9.46 8.84
C LYS A 125 9.89 -8.12 8.23
N PRO A 126 8.68 -7.65 8.55
CA PRO A 126 8.21 -6.35 8.08
C PRO A 126 9.19 -5.22 8.43
N ALA A 127 9.54 -4.45 7.41
CA ALA A 127 10.41 -3.29 7.52
C ALA A 127 9.62 -2.03 7.92
N TRP A 128 8.38 -1.88 7.46
CA TRP A 128 7.46 -0.84 7.91
C TRP A 128 6.22 -1.46 8.54
N VAL A 129 5.77 -0.86 9.64
CA VAL A 129 4.51 -1.23 10.31
C VAL A 129 3.76 0.04 10.71
N GLY A 130 2.45 0.03 10.51
CA GLY A 130 1.54 1.06 10.99
C GLY A 130 0.33 0.41 11.66
N ALA A 131 0.20 0.60 12.97
CA ALA A 131 -0.96 0.10 13.70
C ALA A 131 -2.23 0.88 13.30
N LEU A 132 -3.33 0.17 13.16
CA LEU A 132 -4.65 0.78 13.18
C LEU A 132 -5.01 0.85 14.66
N GLY A 133 -5.03 2.06 15.22
CA GLY A 133 -5.50 2.26 16.60
C GLY A 133 -6.92 1.69 16.76
N ASP A 134 -7.26 1.32 18.00
CA ASP A 134 -8.63 0.88 18.34
C ASP A 134 -9.68 1.95 18.00
#